data_AF-A0A4Y2KKC4-F1
#
_entry.id   AF-A0A4Y2KKC4-F1
#
_cell.length_a   1.000
_cell.length_b   1.000
_cell.length_c   1.000
_cell.angle_alpha   90.00
_cell.angle_beta   90.00
_cell.angle_gamma   90.00
#
_symmetry.space_group_name_H-M   'P 1'
#
loop_
_entity.id
_entity.type
_entity.pdbx_description
1 polymer ?
#
loop_
_entity_poly.entity_id
_entity_poly.type
_entity_poly.pdbx_seq_one_letter_code
_entity_poly.pdbx_strand_id
1 'polypeptide(L)' 'MERRERTDSKCQKDRAQALQDKKNGNKGGFVPRCKKNGDYRRAQCNLSKGVCFCLDPKTGEKTTEDQKGGAQCKSS' A
#
# COMPACT_ATOMS: atom_id res chain seq x y z
N MET A 1 12.06 16.44 -25.98
CA MET A 1 11.97 16.39 -24.50
C MET A 1 11.49 14.99 -24.16
N GLU A 2 12.39 14.07 -23.83
CA GLU A 2 12.00 12.77 -23.31
C GLU A 2 11.32 13.04 -21.97
N ARG A 3 9.98 13.08 -22.00
CA ARG A 3 9.18 13.14 -20.79
C ARG A 3 9.58 11.89 -20.03
N ARG A 4 10.44 12.05 -19.01
CA ARG A 4 10.72 11.02 -18.03
C ARG A 4 9.38 10.47 -17.60
N GLU A 5 8.99 9.35 -18.18
CA GLU A 5 7.89 8.57 -17.69
C GLU A 5 8.37 8.15 -16.30
N ARG A 6 7.89 8.87 -15.28
CA ARG A 6 7.79 8.31 -13.95
C ARG A 6 6.90 7.10 -14.17
N THR A 7 7.51 5.95 -14.47
CA THR A 7 6.84 4.67 -14.50
C THR A 7 6.37 4.46 -13.07
N ASP A 8 5.17 4.98 -12.82
CA ASP A 8 4.54 4.96 -11.51
C ASP A 8 4.56 3.50 -11.09
N SER A 9 5.25 3.23 -9.99
CA SER A 9 5.49 1.88 -9.53
C SER A 9 4.14 1.22 -9.23
N LYS A 10 4.11 -0.12 -9.19
CA LYS A 10 2.87 -0.84 -8.91
C LYS A 10 2.16 -0.32 -7.65
N CYS A 11 2.93 -0.02 -6.58
CA CYS A 11 2.39 0.60 -5.38
C CYS A 11 1.82 2.01 -5.62
N GLN A 12 2.52 2.86 -6.36
CA GLN A 12 2.07 4.23 -6.61
C GLN A 12 0.76 4.24 -7.40
N LYS A 13 0.62 3.30 -8.36
CA LYS A 13 -0.59 3.13 -9.17
C LYS A 13 -1.77 2.69 -8.32
N ASP A 14 -1.57 1.64 -7.52
CA ASP A 14 -2.61 1.18 -6.57
C ASP A 14 -3.00 2.26 -5.57
N ARG A 15 -2.02 3.03 -5.08
CA ARG A 15 -2.28 4.15 -4.16
C ARG A 15 -3.10 5.24 -4.83
N ALA A 16 -2.77 5.61 -6.06
CA ALA A 16 -3.52 6.62 -6.81
C ALA A 16 -4.96 6.17 -7.08
N GLN A 17 -5.13 4.91 -7.52
CA GLN A 17 -6.44 4.30 -7.73
C GLN A 17 -7.27 4.28 -6.43
N ALA A 18 -6.71 3.76 -5.34
CA ALA A 18 -7.41 3.71 -4.05
C ALA A 18 -7.80 5.11 -3.52
N LEU A 19 -6.98 6.13 -3.78
CA LEU A 19 -7.32 7.52 -3.43
C LEU A 19 -8.42 8.08 -4.34
N GLN A 20 -8.45 7.72 -5.62
CA GLN A 20 -9.51 8.10 -6.54
C GLN A 20 -10.84 7.45 -6.17
N ASP A 21 -10.83 6.16 -5.86
CA ASP A 21 -11.97 5.43 -5.31
C ASP A 21 -12.52 6.11 -4.05
N LYS A 22 -11.65 6.49 -3.11
CA LYS A 22 -12.03 7.25 -1.91
C LYS A 22 -12.71 8.58 -2.23
N LYS A 23 -12.21 9.32 -3.24
CA LYS A 23 -12.81 10.58 -3.71
C LYS A 23 -14.19 10.35 -4.35
N ASN A 24 -14.36 9.22 -5.04
CA ASN A 24 -15.64 8.83 -5.64
C ASN A 24 -16.65 8.28 -4.63
N GLY A 25 -16.33 8.29 -3.33
CA GLY A 25 -17.21 7.82 -2.26
C GLY A 25 -17.07 6.32 -1.94
N ASN A 26 -16.17 5.60 -2.61
CA ASN A 26 -15.88 4.21 -2.31
C ASN A 26 -14.94 4.14 -1.09
N LYS A 27 -15.53 3.97 0.10
CA LYS A 27 -14.77 3.95 1.38
C LYS A 27 -14.23 2.56 1.75
N GLY A 28 -14.55 1.53 0.98
CA GLY A 28 -14.22 0.14 1.29
C GLY A 28 -12.73 -0.20 1.14
N GLY A 29 -12.01 0.52 0.28
CA GLY A 29 -10.59 0.27 0.01
C GLY A 29 -9.64 0.82 1.09
N PHE A 30 -8.57 0.07 1.38
CA PHE A 30 -7.41 0.62 2.09
C PHE A 30 -6.47 1.28 1.07
N VAL A 31 -5.75 2.31 1.50
CA VAL A 31 -4.78 3.01 0.64
C VAL A 31 -3.37 2.47 0.98
N PRO A 32 -2.68 1.77 0.07
CA PRO A 32 -1.35 1.26 0.34
C PRO A 32 -0.33 2.39 0.52
N ARG A 33 0.62 2.20 1.44
CA ARG A 33 1.76 3.10 1.63
C ARG A 33 2.94 2.63 0.81
N CYS A 34 3.46 3.51 -0.03
CA CYS A 34 4.64 3.24 -0.85
C CYS A 34 5.90 3.82 -0.23
N LYS A 35 7.04 3.17 -0.47
CA LYS A 35 8.37 3.71 -0.24
C LYS A 35 8.76 4.64 -1.39
N LYS A 36 9.79 5.47 -1.17
CA LYS A 36 10.31 6.41 -2.18
C LYS A 36 10.88 5.70 -3.42
N ASN A 37 11.36 4.47 -3.25
CA ASN A 37 11.87 3.63 -4.33
C ASN A 37 10.76 2.98 -5.19
N GLY A 38 9.49 3.17 -4.84
CA GLY A 38 8.35 2.59 -5.55
C GLY A 38 7.83 1.27 -4.98
N ASP A 39 8.53 0.66 -4.04
CA ASP A 39 8.05 -0.58 -3.39
C ASP A 39 6.92 -0.32 -2.41
N TYR A 40 6.13 -1.35 -2.10
CA TYR A 40 5.19 -1.33 -0.99
C TYR A 40 5.96 -1.26 0.34
N ARG A 41 5.45 -0.46 1.28
CA ARG A 41 5.87 -0.61 2.68
C ARG A 41 5.39 -1.99 3.15
N ARG A 42 6.30 -2.77 3.74
CA ARG A 42 5.95 -4.07 4.32
C ARG A 42 4.79 -3.92 5.29
N ALA A 43 4.94 -3.10 6.33
CA ALA A 43 3.86 -2.83 7.26
C ALA A 43 2.84 -1.84 6.66
N GLN A 44 1.62 -2.32 6.44
CA GLN A 44 0.45 -1.51 6.12
C GLN A 44 -0.49 -1.49 7.32
N CYS A 45 -1.07 -0.34 7.61
CA CYS A 45 -2.02 -0.18 8.70
C CYS A 45 -3.30 0.43 8.16
N ASN A 46 -4.39 -0.32 8.30
CA ASN A 46 -5.73 0.16 8.04
C ASN A 46 -6.28 0.85 9.29
N LEU A 47 -6.09 2.17 9.35
CA LEU A 47 -6.52 3.00 10.48
C LEU A 47 -8.04 2.98 10.68
N SER A 48 -8.83 2.76 9.62
CA SER A 48 -10.28 2.64 9.71
C SER A 48 -10.71 1.36 10.44
N LYS A 49 -9.92 0.29 10.35
CA LYS A 49 -10.16 -0.99 11.04
C LYS A 49 -9.35 -1.16 12.33
N GLY A 50 -8.34 -0.29 12.56
CA GLY A 50 -7.42 -0.42 13.68
C GLY A 50 -6.49 -1.63 13.60
N VAL A 51 -6.22 -2.14 12.40
CA VAL A 51 -5.38 -3.33 12.17
C VAL A 51 -4.19 -3.00 11.26
N CYS A 52 -3.10 -3.73 11.43
CA CYS A 52 -1.93 -3.70 10.57
C CYS A 52 -1.65 -5.10 10.01
N PHE A 53 -1.13 -5.17 8.79
CA PHE A 53 -0.75 -6.40 8.12
C PHE A 53 0.52 -6.16 7.31
N CYS A 54 1.18 -7.24 6.90
CA CYS A 54 2.38 -7.19 6.08
C CYS A 54 2.04 -7.44 4.61
N LEU A 55 2.70 -6.68 3.74
CA LEU A 55 2.72 -6.88 2.31
C LEU A 55 4.12 -7.26 1.84
N ASP A 56 4.19 -7.99 0.72
CA ASP A 56 5.41 -8.14 -0.05
C ASP A 56 5.80 -6.78 -0.68
N PRO A 57 7.04 -6.30 -0.50
CA PRO A 57 7.48 -5.02 -1.06
C PRO A 57 7.39 -4.91 -2.59
N LYS A 58 7.51 -6.02 -3.31
CA LYS A 58 7.56 -6.05 -4.77
C LYS A 58 6.21 -6.35 -5.39
N THR A 59 5.48 -7.34 -4.87
CA THR A 59 4.20 -7.77 -5.43
C THR A 59 3.01 -7.02 -4.83
N GLY A 60 3.14 -6.53 -3.59
CA GLY A 60 2.03 -5.93 -2.83
C GLY A 60 1.06 -6.96 -2.24
N GLU A 61 1.40 -8.25 -2.29
CA GLU A 61 0.55 -9.31 -1.75
C GLU A 61 0.62 -9.38 -0.23
N LYS A 62 -0.52 -9.69 0.39
CA LYS A 62 -0.63 -9.78 1.84
C LYS A 62 0.08 -11.05 2.33
N THR A 63 1.14 -10.88 3.10
CA THR A 63 1.97 -11.97 3.63
C THR A 63 1.57 -12.39 5.05
N THR A 64 0.77 -11.58 5.74
CA THR A 64 0.28 -11.89 7.09
C THR A 64 -1.18 -11.48 7.23
N GLU A 65 -1.88 -12.07 8.20
CA GLU A 65 -3.23 -11.65 8.58
C GLU A 65 -3.28 -10.26 9.25
N ASP A 66 -4.49 -9.78 9.49
CA ASP A 66 -4.75 -8.50 10.17
C ASP A 66 -4.43 -8.60 11.66
N GLN A 67 -3.43 -7.87 12.12
CA GLN A 67 -2.98 -7.83 13.51
C GLN A 67 -3.39 -6.51 14.18
N LYS A 68 -3.97 -6.57 15.39
CA LYS A 68 -4.27 -5.38 16.19
C LYS A 68 -3.03 -4.94 16.97
N GLY A 69 -2.65 -3.67 16.88
CA GLY A 69 -1.56 -3.07 17.68
C GLY A 69 -0.19 -2.96 17.00
N GLY A 70 0.03 -3.62 15.86
CA GLY A 70 1.26 -3.47 15.06
C GLY A 70 1.73 -4.78 14.45
N ALA A 71 1.92 -4.80 13.12
CA ALA A 71 2.36 -6.00 12.42
C ALA A 71 3.89 -6.15 12.48
N GLN A 72 4.37 -7.31 12.93
CA GLN A 72 5.81 -7.63 12.94
C GLN A 72 6.22 -8.16 11.57
N CYS A 73 6.46 -7.25 10.63
CA CYS A 73 6.90 -7.65 9.29
C CYS A 73 8.37 -8.04 9.30
N LYS A 74 8.65 -9.35 9.21
CA LYS A 74 10.01 -9.86 9.10
C LYS A 74 10.69 -9.26 7.87
N SER A 75 11.91 -8.79 8.08
CA SER A 75 12.77 -8.33 7.01
C SER A 75 13.53 -9.52 6.46
N SER A 76 12.95 -10.24 5.50
CA SER A 76 13.80 -10.98 4.56
C SER A 76 14.57 -9.98 3.71
#